data_AF-A0A137NUE9-F1
#
_entry.id   AF-A0A137NUE9-F1
#
_cell.length_a   1.000
_cell.length_b   1.000
_cell.length_c   1.000
_cell.angle_alpha   90.00
_cell.angle_beta   90.00
_cell.angle_gamma   90.00
#
_symmetry.space_group_name_H-M   'P 1'
#
loop_
_entity.id
_entity.type
_entity.pdbx_description
1 polymer ?
#
loop_
_entity_poly.entity_id
_entity_poly.type
_entity_poly.pdbx_seq_one_letter_code
_entity_poly.pdbx_strand_id
1 'polypeptide(L)'
;MEFLEPFYKPYPSLLNFELNDNKLRTPQSLFAIFENNPQLISLKLFFGGWNSELLNHINSHLINLEELKLSENDAKNIDLIVKFSRPTKIKNLNLEWSRLSNCSLDSILLNCPHLEELALYGYNTLPRNNYFKSLNLSNPDKLKKLSIHCDYLSEGVFDSLLFN
;
A
#
# COMPACT_ATOMS: atom_id res chain seq x y z
N MET A 1 -18.12 11.41 10.78
CA MET A 1 -17.16 10.34 11.11
C MET A 1 -17.55 9.60 12.40
N GLU A 2 -18.74 9.82 12.97
CA GLU A 2 -19.19 9.18 14.23
C GLU A 2 -19.17 7.64 14.17
N PHE A 3 -19.33 7.05 12.98
CA PHE A 3 -19.28 5.58 12.82
C PHE A 3 -17.90 4.95 13.08
N LEU A 4 -16.82 5.73 13.07
CA LEU A 4 -15.47 5.24 13.38
C LEU A 4 -15.15 5.28 14.88
N GLU A 5 -15.92 6.02 15.67
CA GLU A 5 -15.68 6.20 17.11
C GLU A 5 -15.56 4.91 17.92
N PRO A 6 -16.32 3.83 17.63
CA PRO A 6 -16.16 2.57 18.34
C PRO A 6 -14.74 1.98 18.23
N PHE A 7 -14.01 2.30 17.16
CA PHE A 7 -12.66 1.78 16.88
C PHE A 7 -11.54 2.64 17.46
N TYR A 8 -11.84 3.80 18.06
CA TYR A 8 -10.85 4.65 18.74
C TYR A 8 -10.43 4.14 20.12
N LYS A 9 -10.97 3.00 20.53
CA LYS A 9 -10.62 2.29 21.78
C LYS A 9 -10.04 0.94 21.43
N PRO A 10 -9.24 0.32 22.32
CA PRO A 10 -8.70 -1.00 22.08
C PRO A 10 -9.83 -2.02 21.86
N TYR A 11 -9.79 -2.71 20.72
CA TYR A 11 -10.72 -3.77 20.38
C TYR A 11 -9.93 -5.05 20.05
N PRO A 12 -9.46 -5.83 21.05
CA PRO A 12 -8.47 -6.90 20.85
C PRO A 12 -8.87 -8.01 19.86
N SER A 13 -10.17 -8.16 19.57
CA SER A 13 -10.67 -9.11 18.57
C SER A 13 -10.77 -8.53 17.15
N LEU A 14 -10.44 -7.25 16.95
CA LEU A 14 -10.44 -6.60 15.64
C LEU A 14 -9.18 -7.02 14.89
N LEU A 15 -9.32 -8.01 14.02
CA LEU A 15 -8.22 -8.53 13.20
C LEU A 15 -8.23 -7.97 11.77
N ASN A 16 -9.42 -7.58 11.28
CA ASN A 16 -9.61 -7.10 9.92
C ASN A 16 -10.32 -5.74 9.98
N PHE A 17 -9.75 -4.74 9.33
CA PHE A 17 -10.35 -3.42 9.21
C PHE A 17 -10.41 -3.01 7.75
N GLU A 18 -11.62 -2.73 7.27
CA GLU A 18 -11.87 -2.25 5.92
C GLU A 18 -12.66 -0.96 5.97
N LEU A 19 -12.17 0.06 5.27
CA LEU A 19 -12.84 1.34 5.10
C LEU A 19 -12.85 1.76 3.64
N ASN A 20 -14.06 1.96 3.12
CA ASN A 20 -14.31 2.61 1.85
C ASN A 20 -15.10 3.90 2.10
N ASP A 21 -14.42 5.03 2.06
CA ASP A 21 -15.06 6.33 2.30
C ASP A 21 -14.52 7.41 1.35
N ASN A 22 -15.26 7.66 0.29
CA ASN A 22 -14.91 8.69 -0.69
C ASN A 22 -15.00 10.12 -0.16
N LYS A 23 -15.65 10.32 0.99
CA LYS A 23 -15.81 11.63 1.63
C LYS A 23 -14.76 11.87 2.71
N LEU A 24 -14.01 10.84 3.13
CA LEU A 24 -12.93 10.99 4.07
C LEU A 24 -11.79 11.81 3.43
N ARG A 25 -11.69 13.08 3.81
CA ARG A 25 -10.67 14.00 3.28
C ARG A 25 -9.39 14.01 4.08
N THR A 26 -9.45 13.56 5.33
CA THR A 26 -8.33 13.67 6.26
C THR A 26 -8.16 12.37 7.04
N PRO A 27 -6.92 11.94 7.29
CA PRO A 27 -6.67 10.61 7.85
C PRO A 27 -6.64 10.55 9.39
N GLN A 28 -6.86 11.66 10.11
CA GLN A 28 -6.65 11.71 11.57
C GLN A 28 -7.51 10.72 12.34
N SER A 29 -8.74 10.45 11.88
CA SER A 29 -9.60 9.43 12.49
C SER A 29 -8.98 8.03 12.42
N LEU A 30 -8.19 7.74 11.38
CA LEU A 30 -7.52 6.44 11.22
C LEU A 30 -6.33 6.28 12.17
N PHE A 31 -5.68 7.37 12.59
CA PHE A 31 -4.52 7.30 13.48
C PHE A 31 -4.90 6.66 14.82
N ALA A 32 -5.99 7.13 15.42
CA ALA A 32 -6.50 6.56 16.67
C ALA A 32 -6.88 5.08 16.53
N ILE A 33 -7.41 4.67 15.37
CA ILE A 33 -7.74 3.26 15.11
C ILE A 33 -6.46 2.42 15.10
N PHE A 34 -5.41 2.87 14.44
CA PHE A 34 -4.18 2.09 14.31
C PHE A 34 -3.40 2.03 15.62
N GLU A 35 -3.36 3.12 16.37
CA GLU A 35 -2.75 3.19 17.70
C GLU A 35 -3.41 2.24 18.69
N ASN A 36 -4.74 2.16 18.68
CA ASN A 36 -5.49 1.33 19.63
C ASN A 36 -5.66 -0.12 19.19
N ASN A 37 -5.44 -0.44 17.90
CA ASN A 37 -5.66 -1.77 17.35
C ASN A 37 -4.41 -2.35 16.64
N PRO A 38 -3.25 -2.44 17.32
CA PRO A 38 -2.01 -2.95 16.72
C PRO A 38 -2.04 -4.45 16.36
N GLN A 39 -3.07 -5.18 16.81
CA GLN A 39 -3.30 -6.59 16.50
C GLN A 39 -3.87 -6.84 15.09
N LEU A 40 -4.20 -5.79 14.33
CA LEU A 40 -4.71 -5.93 12.97
C LEU A 40 -3.77 -6.78 12.11
N ILE A 41 -4.39 -7.72 11.38
CA ILE A 41 -3.76 -8.64 10.43
C ILE A 41 -4.07 -8.21 9.00
N SER A 42 -5.27 -7.69 8.75
CA SER A 42 -5.70 -7.18 7.44
C SER A 42 -6.17 -5.73 7.55
N LEU A 43 -5.62 -4.88 6.67
CA LEU A 43 -6.03 -3.49 6.51
C LEU A 43 -6.37 -3.19 5.05
N LYS A 44 -7.58 -2.70 4.80
CA LYS A 44 -8.06 -2.32 3.47
C LYS A 44 -8.62 -0.91 3.51
N LEU A 45 -8.03 0.01 2.76
CA LEU A 45 -8.43 1.42 2.75
C LEU A 45 -8.65 1.89 1.31
N PHE A 46 -9.82 2.47 1.07
CA PHE A 46 -10.21 3.12 -0.18
C PHE A 46 -10.75 4.52 0.13
N PHE A 47 -9.93 5.55 -0.11
CA PHE A 47 -10.32 6.96 0.08
C PHE A 47 -9.29 7.90 -0.59
N GLY A 48 -9.49 9.22 -0.51
CA GLY A 48 -8.66 10.22 -1.23
C GLY A 48 -7.73 11.06 -0.35
N GLY A 49 -7.80 10.93 0.98
CA GLY A 49 -7.05 11.75 1.94
C GLY A 49 -5.64 11.22 2.25
N TRP A 50 -4.95 10.65 1.26
CA TRP A 50 -3.65 10.00 1.48
C TRP A 50 -2.53 11.01 1.73
N ASN A 51 -1.66 10.71 2.70
CA ASN A 51 -0.44 11.45 2.98
C ASN A 51 0.63 10.55 3.60
N SER A 52 1.86 11.05 3.69
CA SER A 52 2.99 10.30 4.28
C SER A 52 2.82 10.01 5.77
N GLU A 53 2.12 10.88 6.49
CA GLU A 53 1.85 10.71 7.93
C GLU A 53 0.99 9.48 8.21
N LEU A 54 -0.02 9.21 7.38
CA LEU A 54 -0.85 8.02 7.49
C LEU A 54 -0.04 6.74 7.25
N LEU A 55 0.78 6.71 6.21
CA LEU A 55 1.65 5.56 5.94
C LEU A 55 2.63 5.33 7.10
N ASN A 56 3.17 6.41 7.67
CA ASN A 56 4.02 6.31 8.86
C ASN A 56 3.26 5.70 10.04
N HIS A 57 2.00 6.07 10.29
CA HIS A 57 1.18 5.48 11.35
C HIS A 57 0.88 4.00 11.12
N ILE A 58 0.58 3.60 9.87
CA ILE A 58 0.42 2.19 9.50
C ILE A 58 1.71 1.43 9.84
N ASN A 59 2.85 1.95 9.39
CA ASN A 59 4.15 1.31 9.58
C ASN A 59 4.58 1.24 11.04
N SER A 60 4.28 2.26 11.85
CA SER A 60 4.72 2.33 13.24
C SER A 60 3.85 1.48 14.19
N HIS A 61 2.55 1.36 13.91
CA HIS A 61 1.61 0.72 14.84
C HIS A 61 1.17 -0.69 14.39
N LEU A 62 1.00 -0.92 13.08
CA LEU A 62 0.39 -2.15 12.57
C LEU A 62 1.44 -3.20 12.17
N ILE A 63 2.27 -3.58 13.14
CA ILE A 63 3.45 -4.45 12.93
C ILE A 63 3.10 -5.92 12.59
N ASN A 64 1.84 -6.30 12.76
CA ASN A 64 1.35 -7.65 12.53
C ASN A 64 0.60 -7.83 11.20
N LEU A 65 0.54 -6.78 10.37
CA LEU A 65 -0.16 -6.87 9.09
C LEU A 65 0.43 -7.95 8.19
N GLU A 66 -0.45 -8.82 7.72
CA GLU A 66 -0.17 -9.83 6.69
C GLU A 66 -0.85 -9.46 5.35
N GLU A 67 -1.95 -8.70 5.39
CA GLU A 67 -2.65 -8.20 4.21
C GLU A 67 -2.80 -6.68 4.27
N LEU A 68 -2.35 -6.00 3.22
CA LEU A 68 -2.48 -4.56 3.08
C LEU A 68 -3.02 -4.22 1.68
N LYS A 69 -4.20 -3.61 1.62
CA LYS A 69 -4.77 -3.05 0.40
C LYS A 69 -4.97 -1.54 0.54
N LEU A 70 -4.30 -0.77 -0.30
CA LEU A 70 -4.43 0.68 -0.34
C LEU A 70 -4.87 1.11 -1.74
N SER A 71 -5.97 1.83 -1.81
CA SER A 71 -6.49 2.37 -3.06
C SER A 71 -6.83 3.85 -2.90
N GLU A 72 -6.48 4.61 -3.92
CA GLU A 72 -6.71 6.05 -4.04
C GLU A 72 -7.89 6.29 -4.97
N ASN A 73 -8.81 7.17 -4.55
CA ASN A 73 -9.95 7.57 -5.36
C ASN A 73 -9.81 8.96 -6.02
N ASP A 74 -8.76 9.71 -5.67
CA ASP A 74 -8.57 11.09 -6.11
C ASP A 74 -7.42 11.16 -7.12
N ALA A 75 -7.66 11.80 -8.26
CA ALA A 75 -6.63 12.00 -9.30
C ALA A 75 -5.67 13.15 -8.97
N LYS A 76 -5.75 13.72 -7.76
CA LYS A 76 -4.83 14.75 -7.30
C LYS A 76 -3.45 14.14 -7.16
N ASN A 77 -2.56 14.55 -8.08
CA ASN A 77 -1.15 14.18 -8.17
C ASN A 77 -0.34 14.45 -6.90
N ILE A 78 -0.55 13.64 -5.87
CA ILE A 78 0.37 13.59 -4.75
C ILE A 78 1.35 12.47 -5.08
N ASP A 79 2.63 12.82 -5.20
CA ASP A 79 3.71 11.84 -5.29
C ASP A 79 3.86 11.17 -3.93
N LEU A 80 2.96 10.24 -3.62
CA LEU A 80 2.97 9.50 -2.38
C LEU A 80 3.95 8.33 -2.51
N ILE A 81 4.94 8.32 -1.63
CA ILE A 81 5.92 7.23 -1.58
C ILE A 81 5.49 6.25 -0.49
N VAL A 82 5.03 5.05 -0.87
CA VAL A 82 4.98 3.92 0.08
C VAL A 82 6.40 3.63 0.54
N LYS A 83 6.70 3.83 1.80
CA LYS A 83 8.01 3.46 2.35
C LYS A 83 7.82 2.70 3.63
N PHE A 84 8.19 1.44 3.64
CA PHE A 84 8.33 0.64 4.86
C PHE A 84 9.70 0.93 5.47
N SER A 85 9.71 1.31 6.74
CA SER A 85 10.95 1.65 7.48
C SER A 85 11.64 0.44 8.11
N ARG A 86 10.97 -0.72 8.11
CA ARG A 86 11.43 -1.98 8.70
C ARG A 86 10.80 -3.17 7.97
N PRO A 87 11.40 -4.37 8.07
CA PRO A 87 10.78 -5.59 7.56
C PRO A 87 9.37 -5.80 8.13
N THR A 88 8.44 -6.15 7.24
CA THR A 88 7.03 -6.37 7.53
C THR A 88 6.68 -7.85 7.45
N LYS A 89 5.51 -8.21 8.00
CA LYS A 89 4.92 -9.56 7.86
C LYS A 89 3.97 -9.66 6.65
N ILE A 90 3.94 -8.64 5.79
CA ILE A 90 2.99 -8.55 4.68
C ILE A 90 3.26 -9.70 3.71
N LYS A 91 2.22 -10.49 3.46
CA LYS A 91 2.16 -11.59 2.49
C LYS A 91 1.38 -11.17 1.25
N ASN A 92 0.35 -10.34 1.42
CA ASN A 92 -0.46 -9.82 0.31
C ASN A 92 -0.46 -8.30 0.33
N LEU A 93 0.13 -7.70 -0.70
CA LEU A 93 0.16 -6.26 -0.89
C LEU A 93 -0.56 -5.89 -2.18
N ASN A 94 -1.61 -5.07 -2.05
CA ASN A 94 -2.31 -4.50 -3.18
C ASN A 94 -2.29 -2.97 -3.10
N LEU A 95 -1.64 -2.35 -4.07
CA LEU A 95 -1.56 -0.90 -4.21
C LEU A 95 -2.24 -0.48 -5.51
N GLU A 96 -3.21 0.39 -5.39
CA GLU A 96 -4.08 0.80 -6.47
C GLU A 96 -4.09 2.34 -6.54
N TRP A 97 -3.04 2.90 -7.13
CA TRP A 97 -2.71 4.33 -7.04
C TRP A 97 -2.40 4.94 -8.40
N SER A 98 -2.73 6.22 -8.54
CA SER A 98 -2.46 6.97 -9.78
C SER A 98 -0.95 7.07 -10.09
N ARG A 99 -0.11 7.09 -9.04
CA ARG A 99 1.34 7.19 -9.12
C ARG A 99 2.01 6.33 -8.07
N LEU A 100 2.83 5.39 -8.51
CA LEU A 100 3.73 4.66 -7.64
C LEU A 100 5.16 4.88 -8.11
N SER A 101 6.04 5.28 -7.19
CA SER A 101 7.43 5.63 -7.49
C SER A 101 8.34 4.39 -7.45
N ASN A 102 9.48 4.43 -8.17
CA ASN A 102 10.53 3.41 -8.02
C ASN A 102 10.97 3.28 -6.55
N CYS A 103 11.07 4.39 -5.81
CA CYS A 103 11.41 4.38 -4.39
C CYS A 103 10.42 3.55 -3.55
N SER A 104 9.14 3.54 -3.95
CA SER A 104 8.12 2.73 -3.27
C SER A 104 8.32 1.25 -3.52
N LEU A 105 8.59 0.90 -4.76
CA LEU A 105 8.86 -0.46 -5.17
C LEU A 105 10.13 -1.02 -4.51
N ASP A 106 11.23 -0.26 -4.52
CA ASP A 106 12.47 -0.63 -3.83
C ASP A 106 12.22 -0.86 -2.34
N SER A 107 11.41 -0.01 -1.71
CA SER A 107 11.05 -0.18 -0.31
C SER A 107 10.21 -1.43 -0.06
N ILE A 108 9.24 -1.74 -0.93
CA ILE A 108 8.43 -2.97 -0.85
C ILE A 108 9.32 -4.20 -0.95
N LEU A 109 10.17 -4.27 -1.97
CA LEU A 109 11.02 -5.43 -2.25
C LEU A 109 12.09 -5.61 -1.16
N LEU A 110 12.58 -4.54 -0.56
CA LEU A 110 13.54 -4.62 0.54
C LEU A 110 12.90 -5.02 1.88
N ASN A 111 11.66 -4.59 2.14
CA ASN A 111 11.06 -4.67 3.49
C ASN A 111 9.85 -5.60 3.57
N CYS A 112 9.49 -6.33 2.51
CA CYS A 112 8.43 -7.33 2.55
C CYS A 112 8.99 -8.72 2.25
N PRO A 113 9.85 -9.30 3.12
CA PRO A 113 10.51 -10.59 2.85
C PRO A 113 9.54 -11.79 2.86
N HIS A 114 8.32 -11.59 3.33
CA HIS A 114 7.26 -12.60 3.37
C HIS A 114 6.24 -12.44 2.23
N LEU A 115 6.47 -11.52 1.29
CA LEU A 115 5.53 -11.19 0.24
C LEU A 115 5.30 -12.39 -0.68
N GLU A 116 4.05 -12.85 -0.75
CA GLU A 116 3.60 -13.95 -1.61
C GLU A 116 2.81 -13.44 -2.81
N GLU A 117 2.04 -12.36 -2.61
CA GLU A 117 1.24 -11.72 -3.65
C GLU A 117 1.52 -10.22 -3.68
N LEU A 118 1.89 -9.71 -4.86
CA LEU A 118 2.05 -8.29 -5.13
C LEU A 118 1.15 -7.88 -6.29
N ALA A 119 0.26 -6.93 -6.02
CA ALA A 119 -0.61 -6.32 -7.00
C ALA A 119 -0.39 -4.81 -7.06
N LEU A 120 0.01 -4.31 -8.23
CA LEU A 120 0.26 -2.91 -8.50
C LEU A 120 -0.65 -2.46 -9.64
N TYR A 121 -1.69 -1.71 -9.31
CA TYR A 121 -2.62 -1.12 -10.26
C TYR A 121 -2.48 0.39 -10.24
N GLY A 122 -2.60 0.99 -11.41
CA GLY A 122 -2.76 2.43 -11.50
C GLY A 122 -3.93 2.80 -12.38
N TYR A 123 -4.58 3.90 -12.03
CA TYR A 123 -5.63 4.52 -12.83
C TYR A 123 -5.09 5.79 -13.48
N ASN A 124 -4.96 5.78 -14.80
CA ASN A 124 -4.61 6.96 -15.57
C ASN A 124 -5.81 7.37 -16.41
N THR A 125 -6.24 8.61 -16.21
CA THR A 125 -7.04 9.35 -17.20
C THR A 125 -6.17 10.29 -18.05
N LEU A 126 -4.85 10.37 -17.79
CA LEU A 126 -3.94 11.28 -18.49
C LEU A 126 -2.57 10.63 -18.80
N PRO A 127 -2.01 10.83 -20.00
CA PRO A 127 -0.68 10.33 -20.35
C PRO A 127 0.38 11.13 -19.57
N ARG A 128 1.14 10.48 -18.69
CA ARG A 128 2.23 11.13 -17.93
C ARG A 128 3.47 10.25 -17.80
N ASN A 129 4.63 10.91 -17.85
CA ASN A 129 6.00 10.38 -17.97
C ASN A 129 6.57 9.66 -16.73
N ASN A 130 5.73 9.21 -15.79
CA ASN A 130 6.19 8.53 -14.58
C ASN A 130 6.13 7.01 -14.77
N TYR A 131 6.91 6.53 -15.74
CA TYR A 131 7.08 5.10 -15.98
C TYR A 131 8.07 4.52 -14.98
N PHE A 132 7.78 3.31 -14.50
CA PHE A 132 8.79 2.51 -13.82
C PHE A 132 9.95 2.27 -14.78
N LYS A 133 11.17 2.53 -14.33
CA LYS A 133 12.38 2.39 -15.18
C LYS A 133 12.99 1.00 -15.09
N SER A 134 12.80 0.32 -13.97
CA SER A 134 13.29 -1.02 -13.71
C SER A 134 12.50 -1.62 -12.56
N LEU A 135 12.41 -2.95 -12.53
CA LEU A 135 11.83 -3.73 -11.45
C LEU A 135 12.81 -4.86 -11.16
N ASN A 136 13.42 -4.84 -9.97
CA ASN A 136 14.35 -5.90 -9.58
C ASN A 136 13.68 -6.83 -8.56
N LEU A 137 13.12 -7.94 -9.04
CA LEU A 137 12.41 -8.92 -8.21
C LEU A 137 13.33 -9.86 -7.42
N SER A 138 14.62 -9.56 -7.29
CA SER A 138 15.60 -10.43 -6.64
C SER A 138 15.37 -10.68 -5.13
N ASN A 139 14.25 -10.26 -4.54
CA ASN A 139 14.11 -10.13 -3.08
C ASN A 139 12.76 -10.55 -2.44
N PRO A 140 11.84 -11.22 -3.16
CA PRO A 140 10.98 -12.14 -2.44
C PRO A 140 11.04 -13.54 -3.06
N ASP A 141 11.88 -14.41 -2.48
CA ASP A 141 11.94 -15.85 -2.77
C ASP A 141 10.57 -16.56 -2.65
N LYS A 142 9.61 -15.88 -1.99
CA LYS A 142 8.27 -16.37 -1.71
C LYS A 142 7.19 -15.79 -2.64
N LEU A 143 7.54 -14.87 -3.55
CA LEU A 143 6.57 -14.27 -4.44
C LEU A 143 6.02 -15.33 -5.40
N LYS A 144 4.74 -15.67 -5.22
CA LYS A 144 4.01 -16.64 -6.04
C LYS A 144 3.18 -15.97 -7.12
N LYS A 145 2.76 -14.73 -6.87
CA LYS A 145 1.87 -13.99 -7.75
C LYS A 145 2.29 -12.54 -7.86
N LEU A 146 2.50 -12.11 -9.10
CA LEU A 146 2.71 -10.72 -9.47
C LEU A 146 1.61 -10.28 -10.42
N SER A 147 0.99 -9.13 -10.15
CA SER A 147 0.00 -8.51 -11.02
C SER A 147 0.34 -7.04 -11.16
N ILE A 148 0.69 -6.62 -12.37
CA ILE A 148 1.05 -5.24 -12.66
C ILE A 148 0.20 -4.75 -13.83
N HIS A 149 -0.43 -3.58 -13.67
CA HIS A 149 -1.08 -2.91 -14.78
C HIS A 149 -0.01 -2.26 -15.68
N CYS A 150 0.07 -2.72 -16.93
CA CYS A 150 1.21 -2.47 -17.83
C CYS A 150 1.28 -1.03 -18.37
N ASP A 151 0.24 -0.22 -18.20
CA ASP A 151 0.19 1.17 -18.67
C ASP A 151 1.29 2.08 -18.06
N TYR A 152 2.03 1.58 -17.05
CA TYR A 152 3.05 2.30 -16.30
C TYR A 152 4.46 1.73 -16.45
N LEU A 153 4.62 0.64 -17.22
CA LEU A 153 5.92 0.00 -17.40
C LEU A 153 6.65 0.64 -18.57
N SER A 154 7.90 1.06 -18.36
CA SER A 154 8.78 1.32 -19.50
C SER A 154 9.22 0.01 -20.15
N GLU A 155 9.62 0.06 -21.41
CA GLU A 155 10.08 -1.10 -22.19
C GLU A 155 11.14 -1.94 -21.43
N GLY A 156 12.07 -1.30 -20.71
CA GLY A 156 13.11 -1.98 -19.94
C GLY A 156 12.64 -2.73 -18.68
N VAL A 157 11.42 -2.47 -18.21
CA VAL A 157 10.84 -3.25 -17.08
C VAL A 157 10.41 -4.63 -17.53
N PHE A 158 9.93 -4.78 -18.78
CA PHE A 158 9.54 -6.08 -19.32
C PHE A 158 10.74 -7.03 -19.42
N ASP A 159 11.88 -6.53 -19.90
CA ASP A 159 13.10 -7.34 -19.94
C ASP A 159 13.52 -7.79 -18.52
N SER A 160 13.44 -6.89 -17.55
CA SER A 160 13.74 -7.21 -16.15
C SER A 160 12.79 -8.26 -15.55
N LEU A 161 11.55 -8.34 -16.03
CA LEU A 161 10.55 -9.32 -15.60
C LEU A 161 10.71 -10.68 -16.29
N LEU A 162 11.10 -10.68 -17.56
CA LEU A 162 11.20 -11.89 -18.39
C LEU A 162 12.51 -12.67 -18.16
N PHE A 163 13.57 -11.95 -17.77
CA PHE A 163 14.93 -12.52 -17.64
C PHE A 163 15.39 -12.71 -16.19
N ASN A 164 14.53 -12.44 -15.19
CA ASN A 164 14.69 -12.90 -13.81
C ASN A 164 14.07 -14.29 -13.63
#